data_AF-J9PGJ9-F1
#
_entry.id   AF-J9PGJ9-F1
#
_cell.length_a   1.000
_cell.length_b   1.000
_cell.length_c   1.000
_cell.angle_alpha   90.00
_cell.angle_beta   90.00
_cell.angle_gamma   90.00
#
_symmetry.space_group_name_H-M   'P 1'
#
loop_
_entity.id
_entity.type
_entity.pdbx_description
1 polymer ?
#
loop_
_entity_poly.entity_id
_entity_poly.type
_entity_poly.pdbx_seq_one_letter_code
_entity_poly.pdbx_strand_id
1 'polypeptide(L)'
;MNQKNGLCLLFLVLLLSPHNIMAAIEEMEVRHTRQVAIPPVFVGAVVSPYVFLALLAIYGAAVLISNGVQKASSDSHSCANNRGWCRLSCFSHEYVDWYNTAVCGYYKCCRPK
;
A
#
# COMPACT_ATOMS: atom_id res chain seq x y z
N MET A 1 -39.82 -37.98 4.93
CA MET A 1 -38.70 -38.37 5.80
C MET A 1 -37.53 -37.41 5.54
N ASN A 2 -37.53 -36.33 6.32
CA ASN A 2 -36.52 -35.29 6.60
C ASN A 2 -35.36 -34.98 5.63
N GLN A 3 -35.63 -34.07 4.69
CA GLN A 3 -34.64 -33.20 4.01
C GLN A 3 -33.78 -32.38 5.00
N LYS A 4 -34.23 -32.23 6.25
CA LYS A 4 -33.53 -31.58 7.37
C LYS A 4 -32.35 -32.40 7.93
N ASN A 5 -32.34 -33.73 7.72
CA ASN A 5 -31.29 -34.59 8.26
C ASN A 5 -30.00 -34.54 7.43
N GLY A 6 -30.10 -34.23 6.12
CA GLY A 6 -28.92 -34.11 5.25
C GLY A 6 -28.07 -32.88 5.56
N LEU A 7 -28.69 -31.72 5.79
CA LEU A 7 -27.97 -30.50 6.16
C LEU A 7 -27.25 -30.62 7.52
N CYS A 8 -27.86 -31.33 8.47
CA CYS A 8 -27.28 -31.52 9.81
C CYS A 8 -26.01 -32.38 9.77
N LEU A 9 -25.99 -33.42 8.94
CA LEU A 9 -24.80 -34.25 8.73
C LEU A 9 -23.67 -33.48 8.05
N LEU A 10 -24.00 -32.60 7.09
CA LEU A 10 -23.02 -31.78 6.37
C LEU A 10 -22.36 -30.74 7.30
N PHE A 11 -23.14 -30.12 8.19
CA PHE A 11 -22.62 -29.22 9.23
C PHE A 11 -21.73 -29.92 10.26
N LEU A 12 -22.05 -31.16 10.65
CA LEU A 12 -21.24 -31.93 11.58
C LEU A 12 -19.87 -32.32 10.99
N VAL A 13 -19.80 -32.66 9.70
CA VAL A 13 -18.52 -32.93 9.01
C VAL A 13 -17.64 -31.68 8.91
N LEU A 14 -18.24 -30.50 8.69
CA LEU A 14 -17.53 -29.21 8.67
C LEU A 14 -17.02 -28.79 10.06
N LEU A 15 -17.75 -29.12 11.14
CA LEU A 15 -17.36 -28.78 12.51
C LEU A 15 -16.32 -29.74 13.13
N LEU A 16 -16.30 -31.01 12.68
CA LEU A 16 -15.39 -32.04 13.20
C LEU A 16 -14.02 -32.09 12.50
N SER A 17 -13.76 -31.22 11.53
CA SER A 17 -12.49 -31.15 10.80
C SER A 17 -11.69 -29.85 11.05
N PRO A 18 -11.41 -29.46 12.32
CA PRO A 18 -10.58 -28.28 12.57
C PRO A 18 -9.11 -28.47 12.18
N HIS A 19 -8.68 -29.69 11.79
CA HIS A 19 -7.28 -30.00 11.51
C HIS A 19 -6.83 -29.65 10.07
N ASN A 20 -7.75 -29.48 9.12
CA ASN A 20 -7.38 -29.24 7.71
C ASN A 20 -7.43 -27.76 7.31
N ILE A 21 -8.07 -26.91 8.11
CA ILE A 21 -8.15 -25.46 7.81
C ILE A 21 -6.82 -24.78 8.16
N MET A 22 -6.14 -25.20 9.24
CA MET A 22 -4.85 -24.62 9.62
C MET A 22 -3.74 -24.88 8.61
N ALA A 23 -3.64 -26.10 8.05
CA ALA A 23 -2.62 -26.43 7.06
C ALA A 23 -2.80 -25.63 5.74
N ALA A 24 -4.04 -25.37 5.34
CA ALA A 24 -4.33 -24.57 4.14
C ALA A 24 -4.05 -23.06 4.33
N ILE A 25 -4.07 -22.57 5.58
CA ILE A 25 -3.66 -21.20 5.91
C ILE A 25 -2.13 -21.08 5.87
N GLU A 26 -1.42 -22.09 6.40
CA GLU A 26 0.03 -22.09 6.48
C GLU A 26 0.71 -22.18 5.09
N GLU A 27 0.15 -22.95 4.15
CA GLU A 27 0.68 -23.01 2.77
C GLU A 27 0.50 -21.71 1.97
N MET A 28 -0.41 -20.81 2.37
CA MET A 28 -0.48 -19.46 1.79
C MET A 28 0.62 -18.53 2.32
N GLU A 29 1.15 -18.81 3.50
CA GLU A 29 2.16 -17.96 4.16
C GLU A 29 3.58 -18.21 3.63
N VAL A 30 3.84 -19.40 3.05
CA VAL A 30 5.13 -19.77 2.46
C VAL A 30 5.17 -19.51 0.94
N ARG A 31 4.40 -18.56 0.42
CA ARG A 31 4.74 -17.94 -0.86
C ARG A 31 5.89 -16.99 -0.64
N HIS A 32 7.09 -17.58 -0.64
CA HIS A 32 8.38 -16.99 -0.97
C HIS A 32 8.28 -15.46 -1.13
N THR A 33 8.38 -14.75 0.00
CA THR A 33 8.37 -13.29 0.08
C THR A 33 9.62 -12.81 -0.65
N ARG A 34 9.53 -12.74 -1.98
CA ARG A 34 10.42 -11.94 -2.79
C ARG A 34 10.32 -10.56 -2.17
N GLN A 35 11.37 -10.12 -1.47
CA GLN A 35 11.41 -8.79 -0.87
C GLN A 35 11.26 -7.79 -2.01
N VAL A 36 10.02 -7.34 -2.24
CA VAL A 36 9.74 -6.34 -3.25
C VAL A 36 10.17 -5.03 -2.64
N ALA A 37 11.42 -4.63 -2.92
CA ALA A 37 11.98 -3.40 -2.43
C ALA A 37 11.24 -2.22 -3.09
N ILE A 38 10.61 -1.38 -2.28
CA ILE A 38 10.03 -0.13 -2.74
C ILE A 38 11.16 0.90 -2.97
N PRO A 39 11.08 1.75 -4.00
CA PRO A 39 12.08 2.78 -4.23
C PRO A 39 12.27 3.68 -2.99
N PRO A 40 13.52 4.04 -2.63
CA PRO A 40 13.82 4.81 -1.40
C PRO A 40 13.09 6.16 -1.29
N VAL A 41 12.69 6.75 -2.41
CA VAL A 41 11.91 8.01 -2.46
C VAL A 41 10.56 7.89 -1.75
N PHE A 42 9.97 6.70 -1.69
CA PHE A 42 8.65 6.48 -1.08
C PHE A 42 8.73 6.11 0.40
N VAL A 43 9.91 5.73 0.91
CA VAL A 43 10.07 5.28 2.30
C VAL A 43 9.81 6.45 3.25
N GLY A 44 8.83 6.28 4.15
CA GLY A 44 8.36 7.32 5.07
C GLY A 44 7.66 8.50 4.41
N ALA A 45 7.40 8.43 3.10
CA ALA A 45 6.85 9.54 2.35
C ALA A 45 5.33 9.62 2.46
N VAL A 46 4.82 10.85 2.39
CA VAL A 46 3.43 11.11 2.04
C VAL A 46 3.36 11.25 0.52
N VAL A 47 2.48 10.47 -0.11
CA VAL A 47 2.35 10.42 -1.58
C VAL A 47 0.97 10.88 -2.03
N SER A 48 0.89 11.36 -3.26
CA SER A 48 -0.33 11.68 -4.00
C SER A 48 -1.33 10.49 -3.99
N PRO A 49 -2.66 10.73 -3.99
CA PRO A 49 -3.66 9.66 -4.02
C PRO A 49 -3.47 8.67 -5.17
N TYR A 50 -3.13 9.16 -6.36
CA TYR A 50 -2.90 8.30 -7.53
C TYR A 50 -1.64 7.45 -7.37
N VAL A 51 -0.56 8.07 -6.88
CA VAL A 51 0.70 7.37 -6.58
C VAL A 51 0.49 6.29 -5.51
N PHE A 52 -0.29 6.59 -4.47
CA PHE A 52 -0.61 5.62 -3.43
C PHE A 52 -1.32 4.38 -3.99
N LEU A 53 -2.32 4.57 -4.87
CA LEU A 53 -3.03 3.46 -5.50
C LEU A 53 -2.13 2.65 -6.42
N ALA A 54 -1.23 3.30 -7.17
CA ALA A 54 -0.26 2.62 -8.02
C ALA A 54 0.71 1.77 -7.17
N LEU A 55 1.25 2.33 -6.10
CA LEU A 55 2.12 1.59 -5.17
C LEU A 55 1.37 0.44 -4.49
N LEU A 56 0.10 0.64 -4.13
CA LEU A 56 -0.74 -0.40 -3.55
C LEU A 56 -0.97 -1.56 -4.51
N ALA A 57 -1.19 -1.28 -5.80
CA ALA A 57 -1.36 -2.29 -6.82
C ALA A 57 -0.06 -3.07 -7.12
N ILE A 58 1.10 -2.42 -7.06
CA ILE A 58 2.40 -3.02 -7.41
C ILE A 58 3.00 -3.79 -6.23
N TYR A 59 3.00 -3.19 -5.03
CA TYR A 59 3.74 -3.69 -3.86
C TYR A 59 2.83 -4.30 -2.78
N GLY A 60 1.54 -3.94 -2.78
CA GLY A 60 0.59 -4.37 -1.76
C GLY A 60 0.64 -3.56 -0.46
N ALA A 61 -0.42 -3.69 0.34
CA ALA A 61 -0.62 -2.90 1.55
C ALA A 61 0.45 -3.15 2.62
N ALA A 62 0.91 -4.40 2.77
CA ALA A 62 1.92 -4.77 3.76
C ALA A 62 3.26 -4.04 3.55
N VAL A 63 3.71 -3.91 2.29
CA VAL A 63 4.94 -3.20 1.95
C VAL A 63 4.79 -1.70 2.20
N LEU A 64 3.66 -1.10 1.82
CA LEU A 64 3.37 0.30 2.09
C LEU A 64 3.39 0.63 3.59
N ILE A 65 2.70 -0.18 4.40
CA ILE A 65 2.59 0.03 5.85
C ILE A 65 3.96 -0.12 6.52
N SER A 66 4.69 -1.18 6.21
CA SER A 66 6.03 -1.42 6.78
C SER A 66 7.06 -0.35 6.41
N ASN A 67 6.90 0.30 5.27
CA ASN A 67 7.75 1.41 4.84
C ASN A 67 7.20 2.79 5.21
N GLY A 68 6.11 2.87 5.99
CA GLY A 68 5.55 4.15 6.45
C GLY A 68 5.01 5.05 5.33
N VAL A 69 4.62 4.47 4.20
CA VAL A 69 4.07 5.22 3.07
C VAL A 69 2.64 5.65 3.40
N GLN A 70 2.36 6.94 3.31
CA GLN A 70 1.06 7.50 3.65
C GLN A 70 0.40 8.18 2.46
N LYS A 71 -0.93 8.14 2.41
CA LYS A 71 -1.71 8.80 1.36
C LYS A 71 -2.02 10.25 1.76
N ALA A 72 -1.73 11.20 0.89
CA ALA A 72 -2.18 12.58 1.00
C ALA A 72 -3.69 12.72 0.72
N SER A 73 -4.28 13.86 1.10
CA SER A 73 -5.65 14.22 0.71
C SER A 73 -5.76 14.62 -0.76
N SER A 74 -4.68 15.16 -1.34
CA SER A 74 -4.61 15.62 -2.73
C SER A 74 -3.18 15.57 -3.27
N ASP A 75 -2.99 15.83 -4.55
CA ASP A 75 -1.65 15.98 -5.15
C ASP A 75 -0.90 17.20 -4.58
N SER A 76 -1.60 18.16 -3.97
CA SER A 76 -1.02 19.26 -3.19
C SER A 76 -0.78 18.81 -1.75
N HIS A 77 0.46 18.45 -1.43
CA HIS A 77 0.89 18.02 -0.11
C HIS A 77 2.37 18.31 0.12
N SER A 78 2.80 18.12 1.37
CA SER A 78 4.18 18.24 1.79
C SER A 78 5.07 17.17 1.17
N CYS A 79 6.26 17.54 0.70
CA CYS A 79 7.27 16.61 0.17
C CYS A 79 8.64 16.85 0.82
N ALA A 80 9.59 15.93 0.60
CA ALA A 80 10.97 16.03 1.09
C ALA A 80 11.09 16.25 2.62
N ASN A 81 10.29 15.56 3.44
CA ASN A 81 10.18 15.75 4.90
C ASN A 81 9.77 17.18 5.30
N ASN A 82 8.71 17.72 4.67
CA ASN A 82 8.21 19.06 4.93
C ASN A 82 9.18 20.20 4.62
N ARG A 83 10.15 19.93 3.75
CA ARG A 83 11.08 20.92 3.19
C ARG A 83 10.69 21.38 1.79
N GLY A 84 9.55 20.92 1.30
CA GLY A 84 8.97 21.29 0.02
C GLY A 84 7.47 21.06 -0.02
N TRP A 85 6.85 21.55 -1.09
CA TRP A 85 5.42 21.42 -1.33
C TRP A 85 5.16 21.00 -2.77
N CYS A 86 4.32 19.99 -2.96
CA CYS A 86 3.89 19.54 -4.27
C CYS A 86 2.98 20.60 -4.93
N ARG A 87 3.37 21.12 -6.10
CA ARG A 87 2.59 22.11 -6.88
C ARG A 87 2.68 21.82 -8.37
N LEU A 88 1.71 22.30 -9.16
CA LEU A 88 1.78 22.26 -10.62
C LEU A 88 3.01 23.01 -11.17
N SER A 89 3.32 24.16 -10.57
CA SER A 89 4.50 24.96 -10.88
C SER A 89 5.11 25.48 -9.59
N CYS A 90 6.44 25.55 -9.58
CA CYS A 90 7.20 26.19 -8.50
C CYS A 90 7.31 27.70 -8.74
N PHE A 91 7.50 28.46 -7.66
CA PHE A 91 7.76 29.89 -7.75
C PHE A 91 9.20 30.19 -8.16
N SER A 92 9.48 31.47 -8.46
CA SER A 92 10.81 31.94 -8.88
C SER A 92 11.92 31.75 -7.83
N HIS A 93 11.56 31.71 -6.55
CA HIS A 93 12.47 31.48 -5.42
C HIS A 93 12.59 30.00 -5.01
N GLU A 94 11.94 29.11 -5.75
CA GLU A 94 11.97 27.66 -5.52
C GLU A 94 12.69 26.95 -6.68
N TYR A 95 13.10 25.70 -6.45
CA TYR A 95 13.53 24.78 -7.49
C TYR A 95 12.69 23.50 -7.47
N VAL A 96 12.69 22.78 -8.59
CA VAL A 96 12.05 21.46 -8.70
C VAL A 96 12.99 20.42 -8.12
N ASP A 97 12.61 19.80 -7.01
CA ASP A 97 13.27 18.61 -6.47
C ASP A 97 12.81 17.39 -7.28
N TRP A 98 13.58 17.03 -8.30
CA TRP A 98 13.27 15.91 -9.19
C TRP A 98 13.25 14.57 -8.47
N TYR A 99 14.03 14.41 -7.40
CA TYR A 99 14.03 13.19 -6.60
C TYR A 99 12.67 13.03 -5.90
N ASN A 100 12.21 14.06 -5.18
CA ASN A 100 10.94 14.01 -4.45
C ASN A 100 9.71 14.26 -5.35
N THR A 101 9.88 14.59 -6.63
CA THR A 101 8.75 14.77 -7.55
C THR A 101 7.97 13.46 -7.76
N ALA A 102 8.59 12.29 -7.61
CA ALA A 102 7.90 11.00 -7.73
C ALA A 102 6.75 10.81 -6.72
N VAL A 103 6.79 11.47 -5.55
CA VAL A 103 5.73 11.38 -4.54
C VAL A 103 4.53 12.28 -4.86
N CYS A 104 4.73 13.31 -5.70
CA CYS A 104 3.75 14.34 -5.99
C CYS A 104 2.75 13.98 -7.10
N GLY A 105 2.91 12.83 -7.77
CA GLY A 105 2.04 12.42 -8.88
C GLY A 105 2.21 13.33 -10.10
N TYR A 106 1.15 14.05 -10.47
CA TYR A 106 1.20 15.02 -11.58
C TYR A 106 1.91 16.34 -11.22
N TYR A 107 2.14 16.58 -9.93
CA TYR A 107 2.76 17.81 -9.43
C TYR A 107 4.27 17.66 -9.30
N LYS A 108 4.96 18.77 -9.06
CA LYS A 108 6.40 18.85 -8.82
C LYS A 108 6.65 19.14 -7.36
N CYS A 109 7.67 18.52 -6.78
CA CYS A 109 8.09 18.87 -5.41
C CYS A 109 8.89 20.19 -5.47
N CYS A 110 8.28 21.29 -5.02
CA CYS A 110 8.89 22.61 -5.03
C CYS A 110 9.58 22.86 -3.69
N ARG A 111 10.89 23.16 -3.73
CA ARG A 111 11.70 23.43 -2.54
C ARG A 111 12.30 24.84 -2.60
N PRO A 112 12.37 25.56 -1.47
CA PRO A 112 13.11 26.82 -1.41
C PRO A 112 14.57 26.63 -1.83
N LYS A 113 15.11 27.57 -2.60
CA LYS A 113 16.53 27.61 -3.00
C LYS A 113 17.47 27.79 -1.81
#